data_AF-A0A3D5RR50-F1
#
_entry.id   AF-A0A3D5RR50-F1
#
_cell.length_a   1.000
_cell.length_b   1.000
_cell.length_c   1.000
_cell.angle_alpha   90.00
_cell.angle_beta   90.00
_cell.angle_gamma   90.00
#
_symmetry.space_group_name_H-M   'P 1'
#
loop_
_entity.id
_entity.type
_entity.pdbx_description
1 polymer ?
#
loop_
_entity_poly.entity_id
_entity_poly.type
_entity_poly.pdbx_seq_one_letter_code
_entity_poly.pdbx_strand_id
1 'polypeptide(L)' 'GESGSGKTVTALSILGLLPYPRARHPTGSITFAGQELLGAPERNLNKVRGNRIGTIFQEPMSS' A
#
# COMPACT_ATOMS: atom_id res chain seq x y z
N GLY A 1 4.44 17.14 1.87
CA GLY A 1 5.85 16.92 2.27
C GLY A 1 6.75 17.03 1.06
N GLU A 2 8.02 17.36 1.28
CA GLU A 2 9.04 17.55 0.26
C GLU A 2 9.31 16.28 -0.57
N SER A 3 10.05 16.42 -1.68
CA SER A 3 10.54 15.25 -2.41
C SER A 3 11.37 14.37 -1.48
N GLY A 4 11.20 13.05 -1.56
CA GLY A 4 11.89 12.10 -0.68
C GLY A 4 11.30 11.95 0.74
N SER A 5 10.27 12.71 1.13
CA SER A 5 9.68 12.64 2.47
C SER A 5 8.87 11.36 2.79
N GLY A 6 8.98 10.32 1.96
CA GLY A 6 8.32 9.02 2.18
C GLY A 6 6.84 8.92 1.76
N LYS A 7 6.20 9.97 1.22
CA LYS A 7 4.76 9.94 0.84
C LYS A 7 4.38 8.73 -0.02
N THR A 8 5.15 8.48 -1.08
CA THR A 8 4.90 7.37 -2.01
C THR A 8 5.06 6.03 -1.30
N VAL A 9 6.12 5.86 -0.52
CA VAL A 9 6.35 4.64 0.27
C VAL A 9 5.19 4.40 1.24
N THR A 10 4.75 5.43 1.96
CA THR A 10 3.63 5.36 2.89
C THR A 10 2.32 4.99 2.18
N ALA A 11 2.01 5.62 1.05
CA ALA A 11 0.78 5.32 0.29
C ALA A 11 0.78 3.89 -0.25
N LEU A 12 1.90 3.43 -0.83
CA LEU A 12 2.04 2.06 -1.33
C LEU A 12 2.00 1.02 -0.19
N SER A 13 2.47 1.38 1.00
CA SER A 13 2.41 0.53 2.19
C SER A 13 0.97 0.16 2.56
N ILE A 14 0.03 1.12 2.49
CA ILE A 14 -1.38 0.92 2.85
C ILE A 14 -2.01 -0.22 2.04
N LEU A 15 -1.70 -0.25 0.75
CA LEU A 15 -2.24 -1.24 -0.16
C LEU A 15 -1.35 -2.47 -0.32
N GLY A 16 -0.23 -2.56 0.39
CA GLY A 16 0.73 -3.66 0.23
C GLY A 16 1.35 -3.73 -1.17
N LEU A 17 1.58 -2.58 -1.81
CA LEU A 17 2.11 -2.45 -3.18
C LEU A 17 3.61 -2.11 -3.22
N LEU A 18 4.30 -2.19 -2.08
CA LEU A 18 5.74 -2.04 -2.04
C LEU A 18 6.45 -3.21 -2.76
N PRO A 19 7.69 -3.03 -3.25
CA PRO A 19 8.44 -4.08 -3.95
C PRO A 19 8.97 -5.13 -2.96
N TYR A 20 8.11 -6.06 -2.54
CA TYR A 20 8.52 -7.21 -1.72
C TYR A 20 9.35 -8.22 -2.54
N PRO A 21 10.37 -8.86 -1.95
CA PRO A 21 10.79 -8.81 -0.54
C PRO A 21 11.79 -7.68 -0.20
N ARG A 22 12.09 -6.76 -1.14
CA ARG A 22 13.05 -5.65 -0.88
C ARG A 22 12.54 -4.66 0.15
N ALA A 23 11.23 -4.48 0.22
CA ALA A 23 10.55 -3.74 1.27
C ALA A 23 10.15 -4.66 2.44
N ARG A 24 10.07 -4.11 3.65
CA ARG A 24 9.59 -4.82 4.83
C ARG A 24 8.94 -3.86 5.83
N HIS A 25 7.93 -4.36 6.52
CA HIS A 25 7.36 -3.72 7.72
C HIS A 25 7.83 -4.50 8.95
N PRO A 26 8.80 -3.99 9.73
CA PRO A 26 9.29 -4.70 10.91
C PRO A 26 8.23 -4.76 12.01
N THR A 27 7.43 -3.71 12.15
CA THR A 27 6.35 -3.57 13.14
C THR A 27 5.26 -2.66 12.58
N GLY A 28 4.09 -2.65 13.23
CA GLY A 28 3.00 -1.74 12.93
C GLY A 28 1.71 -2.47 12.56
N SER A 29 0.69 -1.69 12.24
CA SER A 29 -0.62 -2.16 11.81
C SER A 29 -1.19 -1.17 10.81
N ILE A 30 -1.90 -1.69 9.82
CA ILE A 30 -2.64 -0.90 8.84
C ILE A 30 -4.05 -1.47 8.80
N THR A 31 -4.98 -0.79 9.46
CA THR A 31 -6.39 -1.22 9.48
C THR A 31 -7.23 -0.40 8.51
N PHE A 32 -8.14 -1.05 7.80
CA PHE A 32 -9.19 -0.40 7.01
C PHE A 32 -10.55 -1.01 7.32
N ALA A 33 -11.48 -0.18 7.79
CA ALA A 33 -12.82 -0.61 8.21
C ALA A 33 -12.79 -1.81 9.18
N GLY A 34 -11.90 -1.77 10.17
CA GLY A 34 -11.72 -2.83 11.18
C GLY A 34 -10.97 -4.07 10.69
N GLN A 35 -10.55 -4.13 9.42
CA GLN A 35 -9.78 -5.24 8.88
C GLN A 35 -8.29 -4.89 8.85
N GLU A 36 -7.45 -5.77 9.40
CA GLU A 36 -6.00 -5.69 9.24
C GLU A 36 -5.60 -5.94 7.78
N LEU A 37 -4.80 -5.04 7.22
CA LEU A 37 -4.25 -5.13 5.87
C LEU A 37 -2.79 -5.56 5.88
N LEU A 38 -2.04 -5.20 6.92
CA LEU A 38 -0.63 -5.55 6.97
C LEU A 38 -0.46 -7.05 7.18
N GLY A 39 0.22 -7.72 6.25
CA GLY A 39 0.35 -9.18 6.26
C GLY A 39 -0.92 -9.94 5.87
N ALA A 40 -1.97 -9.24 5.44
CA ALA A 40 -3.17 -9.89 4.93
C ALA A 40 -2.86 -10.71 3.67
N PRO A 41 -3.51 -11.87 3.46
CA PRO A 41 -3.37 -12.63 2.23
C PRO A 41 -3.75 -11.79 0.99
N GLU A 42 -3.09 -12.05 -0.13
CA GLU A 42 -3.29 -11.30 -1.37
C GLU A 42 -4.76 -11.27 -1.82
N ARG A 43 -5.50 -12.38 -1.62
CA ARG A 43 -6.95 -12.45 -1.89
C ARG A 43 -7.75 -11.41 -1.09
N ASN A 44 -7.35 -11.10 0.14
CA ASN A 44 -8.02 -10.09 0.96
C ASN A 44 -7.64 -8.68 0.52
N LEU A 45 -6.37 -8.45 0.18
CA LEU A 45 -5.91 -7.18 -0.37
C LEU A 45 -6.61 -6.86 -1.70
N ASN A 46 -6.79 -7.84 -2.58
CA ASN A 46 -7.46 -7.67 -3.87
C ASN A 46 -8.95 -7.32 -3.75
N LYS A 47 -9.62 -7.69 -2.65
CA LYS A 47 -11.01 -7.24 -2.39
C LYS A 47 -11.10 -5.76 -1.99
N VAL A 48 -10.00 -5.21 -1.48
CA VAL A 48 -9.92 -3.81 -1.03
C VAL A 48 -9.42 -2.92 -2.17
N ARG A 49 -8.36 -3.35 -2.87
CA ARG A 49 -7.79 -2.66 -4.03
C ARG A 49 -8.82 -2.55 -5.15
N GLY A 50 -8.98 -1.35 -5.72
CA GLY A 50 -9.86 -1.07 -6.85
C GLY A 50 -11.36 -1.04 -6.50
N ASN A 51 -11.82 -1.93 -5.61
CA ASN A 51 -13.24 -2.01 -5.23
C ASN A 51 -13.60 -1.08 -4.05
N ARG A 52 -12.68 -0.90 -3.09
CA ARG A 52 -12.91 -0.03 -1.90
C ARG A 52 -11.90 1.10 -1.78
N ILE A 53 -10.69 0.93 -2.30
CA ILE A 53 -9.64 1.94 -2.31
C ILE A 53 -9.07 2.04 -3.74
N GLY A 54 -9.24 3.21 -4.36
CA GLY A 54 -8.59 3.56 -5.62
C GLY A 54 -7.27 4.31 -5.37
N THR A 55 -6.32 4.18 -6.29
CA THR A 55 -5.05 4.92 -6.24
C THR A 55 -4.82 5.60 -7.58
N ILE A 56 -4.48 6.88 -7.52
CA ILE A 56 -4.01 7.66 -8.66
C ILE A 56 -2.51 7.86 -8.45
N PHE A 57 -1.70 7.26 -9.32
CA PHE A 57 -0.24 7.37 -9.23
C PHE A 57 0.22 8.71 -9.79
N GLN A 58 1.26 9.30 -9.19
CA GLN A 58 1.79 10.61 -9.60
C GLN A 58 2.31 10.60 -11.03
N GLU A 59 2.95 9.49 -11.44
CA GLU A 59 3.29 9.19 -12.81
C GLU A 59 2.47 7.95 -13.20
N PRO A 60 1.29 8.13 -13.84
CA PRO A 60 0.39 7.01 -14.11
C PRO A 60 0.97 5.96 -15.05
N MET A 61 2.13 6.23 -15.67
CA MET A 61 2.86 5.33 -16.57
C MET A 61 4.37 5.65 -16.48
N SER A 62 5.20 4.68 -16.09
CA SER A 62 6.58 4.59 -16.58
C SER A 62 6.66 3.32 -17.41
N SER A 63 6.87 3.50 -18.72
CA SER A 63 7.10 2.57 -19.85
C SER A 63 6.78 1.08 -19.70
#